data_AF-A0A850DPZ5-F1
#
_entry.id   AF-A0A850DPZ5-F1
#
_cell.length_a   1.000
_cell.length_b   1.000
_cell.length_c   1.000
_cell.angle_alpha   90.00
_cell.angle_beta   90.00
_cell.angle_gamma   90.00
#
_symmetry.space_group_name_H-M   'P 1'
#
loop_
_entity.id
_entity.type
_entity.pdbx_description
1 polymer ?
#
loop_
_entity_poly.entity_id
_entity_poly.type
_entity_poly.pdbx_seq_one_letter_code
_entity_poly.pdbx_strand_id
1 'polypeptide(L)'
;QTAMLVESGVHAFNGVQTYPPEEMWREIDPTGRYEDAWNRLANVNWTLGSGEPKVTNPVRDQVLVTLDPCSSFAQRHVQYVLSDTPVTSTCAVQVGDYRQGGLDLHIYRVR
;
A
#
# COMPACT_ATOMS: atom_id res chain seq x y z
N GLN A 1 7.32 3.36 -0.17
CA GLN A 1 8.04 3.81 1.04
C GLN A 1 7.07 3.91 2.23
N THR A 2 7.25 3.10 3.28
CA THR A 2 6.32 3.09 4.45
C THR A 2 6.68 4.15 5.49
N ALA A 3 7.96 4.32 5.83
CA ALA A 3 8.40 5.24 6.90
C ALA A 3 7.99 6.70 6.65
N MET A 4 8.23 7.23 5.45
CA MET A 4 7.87 8.63 5.13
C MET A 4 6.36 8.88 5.22
N LEU A 5 5.53 7.94 4.79
CA LEU A 5 4.07 8.10 4.87
C LEU A 5 3.61 8.17 6.34
N VAL A 6 4.14 7.28 7.18
CA VAL A 6 3.87 7.28 8.63
C VAL A 6 4.32 8.60 9.28
N GLU A 7 5.54 9.05 9.00
CA GLU A 7 6.09 10.30 9.56
C GLU A 7 5.29 11.54 9.14
N SER A 8 4.75 11.54 7.93
CA SER A 8 3.96 12.66 7.41
C SER A 8 2.54 12.76 8.01
N GLY A 9 2.08 11.73 8.72
CA GLY A 9 0.74 11.70 9.32
C GLY A 9 -0.41 11.63 8.31
N VAL A 10 -0.12 11.35 7.03
CA VAL A 10 -1.16 11.17 6.02
C VAL A 10 -1.93 9.87 6.26
N HIS A 11 -3.22 9.87 5.93
CA HIS A 11 -4.02 8.64 5.96
C HIS A 11 -3.50 7.68 4.87
N ALA A 12 -2.94 6.55 5.30
CA ALA A 12 -2.28 5.60 4.42
C ALA A 12 -2.57 4.15 4.83
N PHE A 13 -2.53 3.26 3.85
CA PHE A 13 -2.61 1.82 4.06
C PHE A 13 -1.28 1.19 4.50
N ASN A 14 -0.21 1.97 4.55
CA ASN A 14 1.10 1.60 5.06
C ASN A 14 1.20 1.91 6.55
N GLY A 15 1.92 1.10 7.32
CA GLY A 15 2.28 1.45 8.69
C GLY A 15 2.48 0.26 9.62
N VAL A 16 2.74 0.56 10.88
CA VAL A 16 2.82 -0.44 11.94
C VAL A 16 1.43 -0.61 12.56
N GLN A 17 0.95 -1.84 12.64
CA GLN A 17 -0.33 -2.16 13.27
C GLN A 17 -0.08 -2.97 14.53
N THR A 18 -0.33 -2.37 15.69
CA THR A 18 -0.35 -3.06 16.98
C THR A 18 -1.59 -3.92 17.14
N TYR A 19 -2.71 -3.44 16.61
CA TYR A 19 -3.96 -4.17 16.41
C TYR A 19 -4.45 -3.85 14.98
N PRO A 20 -4.83 -4.88 14.18
CA PRO A 20 -5.27 -4.68 12.81
C PRO A 20 -6.61 -3.92 12.77
N PRO A 21 -6.69 -2.75 12.12
CA PRO A 21 -7.94 -2.02 12.00
C PRO A 21 -8.89 -2.74 11.04
N GLU A 22 -9.97 -3.32 11.57
CA GLU A 22 -10.92 -4.12 10.78
C GLU A 22 -11.52 -3.37 9.60
N GLU A 23 -11.79 -2.07 9.74
CA GLU A 23 -12.34 -1.24 8.66
C GLU A 23 -11.42 -1.23 7.44
N MET A 24 -10.12 -0.99 7.63
CA MET A 24 -9.11 -1.03 6.58
C MET A 24 -9.02 -2.42 5.94
N TRP A 25 -9.00 -3.48 6.76
CA TRP A 25 -8.87 -4.85 6.25
C TRP A 25 -10.11 -5.33 5.52
N ARG A 26 -11.31 -4.83 5.85
CA ARG A 26 -12.53 -5.07 5.07
C ARG A 26 -12.48 -4.44 3.68
N GLU A 27 -11.72 -3.37 3.49
CA GLU A 27 -11.50 -2.78 2.16
C GLU A 27 -10.50 -3.61 1.33
N ILE A 28 -9.43 -4.11 1.96
CA ILE A 28 -8.34 -4.86 1.30
C ILE A 28 -8.73 -6.32 1.04
N ASP A 29 -9.38 -6.96 2.01
CA ASP A 29 -9.75 -8.37 2.02
C ASP A 29 -11.23 -8.53 2.43
N PRO A 30 -12.18 -8.12 1.56
CA PRO A 30 -13.60 -8.13 1.89
C PRO A 30 -14.18 -9.54 2.12
N THR A 31 -13.48 -10.57 1.64
CA THR A 31 -13.89 -11.98 1.81
C THR A 31 -13.26 -12.65 3.03
N GLY A 32 -12.32 -11.98 3.72
CA GLY A 32 -11.54 -12.58 4.81
C GLY A 32 -10.62 -13.71 4.38
N ARG A 33 -10.24 -13.80 3.09
CA ARG A 33 -9.45 -14.93 2.56
C ARG A 33 -8.02 -14.95 3.09
N TYR A 34 -7.56 -13.83 3.64
CA TYR A 34 -6.22 -13.61 4.15
C TYR A 34 -6.20 -13.27 5.64
N GLU A 35 -7.31 -13.47 6.37
CA GLU A 35 -7.41 -13.10 7.78
C GLU A 35 -6.25 -13.65 8.62
N ASP A 36 -5.91 -14.93 8.43
CA ASP A 36 -4.76 -15.56 9.12
C ASP A 36 -3.41 -14.88 8.83
N ALA A 37 -3.30 -14.18 7.71
CA ALA A 37 -2.08 -13.47 7.33
C ALA A 37 -1.99 -12.09 8.00
N TRP A 38 -3.08 -11.32 8.02
CA TRP A 38 -3.08 -9.93 8.46
C TRP A 38 -3.56 -9.70 9.89
N ASN A 39 -4.27 -10.65 10.51
CA ASN A 39 -4.84 -10.49 11.85
C ASN A 39 -3.78 -10.68 12.95
N ARG A 40 -2.77 -9.82 12.99
CA ARG A 40 -1.61 -9.89 13.89
C ARG A 40 -0.84 -8.58 13.99
N LEU A 41 0.02 -8.46 14.99
CA LEU A 41 1.04 -7.42 15.06
C LEU A 41 1.98 -7.54 13.85
N ALA A 42 2.04 -6.49 13.01
CA ALA A 42 2.93 -6.47 11.84
C ALA A 42 3.20 -5.06 11.31
N ASN A 43 4.27 -4.96 10.53
CA ASN A 43 4.51 -3.86 9.61
C ASN A 43 3.81 -4.16 8.28
N VAL A 44 2.82 -3.33 7.92
CA VAL A 44 2.11 -3.42 6.64
C VAL A 44 2.86 -2.64 5.58
N ASN A 45 3.33 -3.36 4.58
CA ASN A 45 4.09 -2.82 3.45
C ASN A 45 3.37 -3.13 2.15
N TRP A 46 3.59 -2.28 1.17
CA TRP A 46 2.98 -2.39 -0.15
C TRP A 46 4.04 -2.51 -1.22
N THR A 47 3.77 -3.34 -2.22
CA THR A 47 4.59 -3.49 -3.42
C THR A 47 3.70 -3.52 -4.66
N LEU A 48 4.26 -3.22 -5.83
CA LEU A 48 3.50 -3.32 -7.08
C LEU A 48 3.18 -4.78 -7.40
N GLY A 49 1.99 -5.02 -7.94
CA GLY A 49 1.55 -6.32 -8.44
C GLY A 49 0.41 -6.17 -9.44
N SER A 50 -0.26 -7.28 -9.76
CA SER A 50 -1.38 -7.30 -10.71
C SER A 50 -2.66 -7.82 -10.08
N GLY A 51 -3.77 -7.17 -10.42
CA GLY A 51 -5.11 -7.48 -9.94
C GLY A 51 -5.38 -7.03 -8.51
N GLU A 52 -6.43 -7.60 -7.90
CA GLU A 52 -6.83 -7.29 -6.52
C GLU A 52 -5.72 -7.59 -5.50
N PRO A 53 -5.73 -6.89 -4.34
CA PRO A 53 -4.71 -7.06 -3.31
C PRO A 53 -4.47 -8.53 -2.94
N LYS A 54 -3.19 -8.92 -2.94
CA LYS A 54 -2.71 -10.21 -2.44
C LYS A 54 -1.88 -9.96 -1.20
N VAL A 55 -2.24 -10.64 -0.12
CA VAL A 55 -1.58 -10.52 1.17
C VAL A 55 -0.67 -11.72 1.38
N THR A 56 0.58 -11.45 1.75
CA THR A 56 1.58 -12.48 2.07
C THR A 56 2.40 -12.08 3.28
N ASN A 57 3.00 -13.06 3.95
CA ASN A 57 3.87 -12.85 5.11
C ASN A 57 5.31 -13.25 4.76
N PRO A 58 6.09 -12.38 4.08
CA PRO A 58 7.43 -12.74 3.63
C PRO A 58 8.36 -13.05 4.81
N VAL A 59 8.17 -12.36 5.94
CA VAL A 59 8.86 -12.58 7.20
C VAL A 59 7.89 -12.40 8.38
N ARG A 60 8.32 -12.82 9.58
CA ARG A 60 7.44 -12.93 10.76
C ARG A 60 6.81 -11.62 11.21
N ASP A 61 7.38 -10.47 10.95
CA ASP A 61 6.91 -9.16 11.40
C ASP A 61 6.39 -8.29 10.26
N GLN A 62 6.17 -8.88 9.08
CA GLN A 62 5.72 -8.16 7.89
C GLN A 62 4.47 -8.77 7.29
N VAL A 63 3.54 -7.89 6.93
CA VAL A 63 2.45 -8.17 6.02
C VAL A 63 2.73 -7.39 4.75
N LEU A 64 2.90 -8.10 3.64
CA LEU A 64 3.17 -7.52 2.33
C LEU A 64 1.91 -7.63 1.47
N VAL A 65 1.44 -6.49 0.98
CA VAL A 65 0.24 -6.38 0.15
C VAL A 65 0.63 -5.90 -1.25
N THR A 66 0.07 -6.51 -2.28
CA THR A 66 0.27 -6.03 -3.66
C THR A 66 -0.71 -4.92 -4.02
N LEU A 67 -0.25 -3.92 -4.76
CA LEU A 67 -1.05 -2.87 -5.36
C LEU A 67 -0.97 -2.94 -6.88
N ASP A 68 -2.13 -3.06 -7.52
CA ASP A 68 -2.33 -2.71 -8.92
C ASP A 68 -3.15 -1.42 -8.97
N PRO A 69 -2.65 -0.30 -9.54
CA PRO A 69 -3.41 0.93 -9.64
C PRO A 69 -4.74 0.78 -10.39
N CYS A 70 -4.87 -0.21 -11.27
CA CYS A 70 -6.09 -0.52 -12.00
C CYS A 70 -7.05 -1.47 -11.25
N SER A 71 -6.65 -2.02 -10.10
CA SER A 71 -7.53 -2.88 -9.30
C SER A 71 -8.74 -2.14 -8.78
N SER A 72 -9.85 -2.85 -8.58
CA SER A 72 -11.06 -2.22 -8.08
C SER A 72 -10.89 -1.67 -6.66
N PHE A 73 -10.04 -2.30 -5.84
CA PHE A 73 -9.57 -1.73 -4.58
C PHE A 73 -8.90 -0.36 -4.76
N ALA A 74 -7.87 -0.27 -5.62
CA ALA A 74 -7.12 0.98 -5.80
C ALA A 74 -8.03 2.10 -6.30
N GLN A 75 -8.87 1.80 -7.30
CA GLN A 75 -9.80 2.76 -7.92
C GLN A 75 -10.84 3.32 -6.93
N ARG A 76 -11.17 2.60 -5.86
CA ARG A 76 -12.15 3.03 -4.84
C ARG A 76 -11.52 3.68 -3.62
N HIS A 77 -10.37 3.18 -3.18
CA HIS A 77 -9.83 3.48 -1.85
C HIS A 77 -8.49 4.23 -1.89
N VAL A 78 -7.78 4.23 -3.02
CA VAL A 78 -6.44 4.82 -3.12
C VAL A 78 -6.47 6.04 -4.04
N GLN A 79 -6.13 7.21 -3.51
CA GLN A 79 -6.04 8.44 -4.31
C GLN A 79 -4.64 8.69 -4.85
N TYR A 80 -3.62 8.39 -4.03
CA TYR A 80 -2.23 8.64 -4.35
C TYR A 80 -1.35 7.44 -4.02
N VAL A 81 -0.33 7.24 -4.84
CA VAL A 81 0.73 6.27 -4.63
C VAL A 81 2.05 7.01 -4.57
N LEU A 82 2.82 6.72 -3.54
CA LEU A 82 4.19 7.19 -3.38
C LEU A 82 5.13 6.00 -3.55
N SER A 83 6.01 6.10 -4.54
CA SER A 83 6.97 5.04 -4.87
C SER A 83 8.39 5.59 -5.00
N ASP A 84 9.37 4.83 -4.55
CA ASP A 84 10.80 5.07 -4.78
C ASP A 84 11.31 4.38 -6.07
N THR A 85 10.41 3.75 -6.80
CA THR A 85 10.65 3.17 -8.12
C THR A 85 9.55 3.62 -9.09
N PRO A 86 9.84 3.82 -10.38
CA PRO A 86 8.82 4.25 -11.34
C PRO A 86 7.66 3.26 -11.44
N VAL A 87 6.42 3.77 -11.31
CA VAL A 87 5.20 2.97 -11.48
C VAL A 87 4.77 3.03 -12.93
N THR A 88 4.68 1.86 -13.59
CA THR A 88 4.17 1.77 -14.97
C THR A 88 2.74 1.21 -14.95
N SER A 89 1.74 2.06 -15.15
CA SER A 89 0.32 1.68 -15.22
C SER A 89 -0.47 2.71 -16.02
N THR A 90 -1.56 2.30 -16.68
CA THR A 90 -2.49 3.20 -17.37
C THR A 90 -3.44 3.93 -16.41
N CYS A 91 -3.62 3.39 -15.19
CA CYS A 91 -4.50 3.93 -14.16
C CYS A 91 -3.76 4.78 -13.12
N ALA A 92 -2.46 5.01 -13.29
CA ALA A 92 -1.67 5.88 -12.43
C ALA A 92 -0.96 6.95 -13.27
N VAL A 93 -1.10 8.22 -12.86
CA VAL A 93 -0.44 9.34 -13.54
C VAL A 93 0.51 10.00 -12.56
N GLN A 94 1.77 10.15 -12.96
CA GLN A 94 2.74 10.87 -12.16
C GLN A 94 2.33 12.35 -12.07
N VAL A 95 2.25 12.85 -10.83
CA VAL A 95 1.86 14.24 -10.52
C VAL A 95 2.97 15.01 -9.83
N GLY A 96 4.03 14.34 -9.38
CA GLY A 96 5.18 15.00 -8.79
C GLY A 96 6.35 14.06 -8.54
N ASP A 97 7.52 14.66 -8.39
CA ASP A 97 8.77 14.02 -8.07
C ASP A 97 9.47 14.81 -6.96
N TYR A 98 10.01 14.10 -5.98
CA TYR A 98 10.64 14.70 -4.81
C TYR A 98 11.90 13.94 -4.47
N ARG A 99 12.96 14.66 -4.13
CA ARG A 99 14.19 14.05 -3.62
C ARG A 99 14.24 14.21 -2.11
N GLN A 100 14.28 13.10 -1.38
CA GLN A 100 14.44 13.10 0.07
C GLN A 100 15.69 12.31 0.45
N GLY A 101 16.71 13.03 0.91
CA GLY A 101 18.03 12.44 1.13
C GLY A 101 18.60 11.84 -0.16
N GLY A 102 18.88 10.53 -0.14
CA GLY A 102 19.36 9.77 -1.30
C GLY A 102 18.28 9.10 -2.13
N LEU A 103 16.99 9.26 -1.79
CA LEU A 103 15.87 8.62 -2.46
C LEU A 103 15.20 9.59 -3.44
N ASP A 104 14.95 9.12 -4.66
CA ASP A 104 14.07 9.76 -5.62
C ASP A 104 12.67 9.16 -5.44
N LEU A 105 11.70 10.02 -5.14
CA LEU A 105 10.34 9.66 -4.81
C LEU A 105 9.40 10.18 -5.88
N HIS A 106 8.50 9.32 -6.34
CA HIS A 106 7.53 9.57 -7.38
C HIS A 106 6.12 9.52 -6.78
N ILE A 107 5.33 10.57 -7.00
CA ILE A 107 3.93 10.63 -6.57
C ILE A 107 3.04 10.41 -7.79
N TYR A 108 2.15 9.44 -7.71
CA TYR A 108 1.16 9.13 -8.72
C TYR A 108 -0.24 9.38 -8.18
N ARG A 109 -1.13 9.93 -9.00
CA ARG A 109 -2.58 9.94 -8.75
C ARG A 109 -3.21 8.73 -9.43
N VAL A 110 -4.02 7.98 -8.70
CA VAL A 110 -4.85 6.89 -9.26
C VAL A 110 -6.06 7.51 -9.97
N ARG A 111 -6.35 7.05 -11.19
CA ARG A 111 -7.47 7.50 -12.02
C ARG A 111 -8.75 6.77 -11.71
#